data_AF-B9XGU6-F1
#
_entry.id   AF-B9XGU6-F1
#
_cell.length_a   1.000
_cell.length_b   1.000
_cell.length_c   1.000
_cell.angle_alpha   90.00
_cell.angle_beta   90.00
_cell.angle_gamma   90.00
#
_symmetry.space_group_name_H-M   'P 1'
#
loop_
_entity.id
_entity.type
_entity.pdbx_description
1 polymer ?
#
loop_
_entity_poly.entity_id
_entity_poly.type
_entity_poly.pdbx_seq_one_letter_code
_entity_poly.pdbx_strand_id
1 'polypeptide(L)'
;MFTQNKNEGNPRAGPPPTIALKGLGMAQKTDQKKLLAEFDLVFLSKGPGEHGWIGQFYRCPLCGYYADRNKYDICECGNICIDVDYCRVSVSKTPESEIEVYNATKKIK
;
A
#
# COMPACT_ATOMS: atom_id res chain seq x y z
N MET A 1 -15.41 -9.21 -64.91
CA MET A 1 -15.78 -10.15 -63.83
C MET A 1 -15.98 -9.34 -62.56
N PHE A 2 -17.23 -9.26 -62.08
CA PHE A 2 -17.60 -8.82 -60.73
C PHE A 2 -17.08 -9.91 -59.75
N THR A 3 -16.62 -9.66 -58.52
CA THR A 3 -17.35 -9.13 -57.35
C THR A 3 -16.38 -8.86 -56.19
N GLN A 4 -16.80 -7.96 -55.31
CA GLN A 4 -16.18 -7.48 -54.07
C GLN A 4 -16.34 -8.44 -52.87
N ASN A 5 -15.59 -8.14 -51.80
CA ASN A 5 -15.85 -8.34 -50.37
C ASN A 5 -15.93 -9.76 -49.78
N LYS A 6 -15.01 -10.04 -48.83
CA LYS A 6 -15.24 -10.93 -47.70
C LYS A 6 -15.21 -10.12 -46.42
N ASN A 7 -16.34 -10.13 -45.72
CA ASN A 7 -16.59 -9.46 -44.46
C ASN A 7 -17.15 -10.53 -43.51
N GLU A 8 -16.31 -11.14 -42.69
CA GLU A 8 -16.68 -11.98 -41.53
C GLU A 8 -15.51 -11.79 -40.53
N GLY A 9 -15.61 -11.03 -39.45
CA GLY A 9 -16.64 -11.10 -38.43
C GLY A 9 -16.23 -12.11 -37.36
N ASN A 10 -15.14 -11.86 -36.61
CA ASN A 10 -14.81 -12.67 -35.43
C ASN A 10 -15.03 -11.82 -34.16
N PRO A 11 -16.01 -12.17 -33.31
CA PRO A 11 -16.46 -11.33 -32.22
C PRO A 11 -15.41 -11.16 -31.13
N ARG A 12 -15.25 -9.91 -30.71
CA ARG A 12 -14.91 -9.45 -29.35
C ARG A 12 -14.31 -10.55 -28.47
N ALA A 13 -12.97 -10.59 -28.41
CA ALA A 13 -12.29 -11.14 -27.25
C ALA A 13 -12.98 -10.57 -26.01
N GLY A 14 -13.63 -11.44 -25.24
CA GLY A 14 -14.23 -11.05 -23.97
C GLY A 14 -13.18 -10.40 -23.08
N PRO A 15 -13.59 -9.65 -22.03
CA PRO A 15 -12.63 -9.25 -21.02
C PRO A 15 -11.88 -10.50 -20.54
N PRO A 16 -10.56 -10.40 -20.31
CA PRO A 16 -9.79 -11.53 -19.79
C PRO A 16 -10.51 -12.09 -18.56
N PRO A 17 -10.43 -13.41 -18.31
CA PRO A 17 -11.04 -14.01 -17.14
C PRO A 17 -10.56 -13.21 -15.92
N THR A 18 -11.50 -12.61 -15.20
CA THR A 18 -11.23 -11.95 -13.92
C THR A 18 -10.59 -12.99 -13.04
N ILE A 19 -9.26 -12.95 -12.94
CA ILE A 19 -8.51 -13.72 -11.95
C ILE A 19 -9.05 -13.22 -10.62
N ALA A 20 -9.98 -13.99 -10.05
CA ALA A 20 -10.38 -13.83 -8.67
C ALA A 20 -9.09 -14.06 -7.86
N LEU A 21 -8.46 -12.96 -7.45
CA LEU A 21 -7.35 -12.90 -6.49
C LEU A 21 -7.87 -13.46 -5.16
N LYS A 22 -8.02 -14.78 -5.13
CA LYS A 22 -8.48 -15.55 -3.99
C LYS A 22 -7.26 -15.74 -3.10
N GLY A 23 -7.04 -14.78 -2.19
CA GLY A 23 -5.98 -14.88 -1.19
C GLY A 23 -5.17 -13.61 -0.93
N LEU A 24 -5.61 -12.42 -1.37
CA LEU A 24 -5.06 -11.19 -0.80
C LEU A 24 -5.59 -11.08 0.63
N GLY A 25 -4.71 -11.18 1.63
CA GLY A 25 -5.05 -10.80 3.00
C GLY A 25 -5.78 -9.46 2.95
N MET A 26 -6.98 -9.38 3.51
CA MET A 26 -7.76 -8.12 3.42
C MET A 26 -6.94 -7.01 4.08
N ALA A 27 -6.76 -5.89 3.37
CA ALA A 27 -6.12 -4.69 3.91
C ALA A 27 -6.70 -4.34 5.27
N GLN A 28 -5.87 -4.43 6.31
CA GLN A 28 -6.25 -4.11 7.67
C GLN A 28 -5.80 -2.69 7.98
N LYS A 29 -6.76 -1.77 8.06
CA LYS A 29 -6.45 -0.40 8.45
C LYS A 29 -5.99 -0.31 9.91
N THR A 30 -4.96 0.48 10.15
CA THR A 30 -4.53 0.93 11.48
C THR A 30 -5.50 1.94 12.05
N ASP A 31 -5.97 1.68 13.27
CA ASP A 31 -6.78 2.62 14.04
C ASP A 31 -5.92 3.80 14.51
N GLN A 32 -5.99 4.88 13.73
CA GLN A 32 -5.21 6.10 13.94
C GLN A 32 -5.52 6.76 15.28
N LYS A 33 -6.78 6.72 15.73
CA LYS A 33 -7.20 7.35 16.99
C LYS A 33 -6.62 6.59 18.16
N LYS A 34 -6.71 5.26 18.14
CA LYS A 34 -6.15 4.40 19.18
C LYS A 34 -4.63 4.55 19.27
N LEU A 35 -3.95 4.55 18.11
CA LEU A 35 -2.50 4.72 18.03
C LEU A 35 -2.05 6.01 18.72
N LEU A 36 -2.64 7.14 18.35
CA LEU A 36 -2.26 8.45 18.90
C LEU A 36 -2.68 8.65 20.36
N ALA A 37 -3.75 7.96 20.81
CA ALA A 37 -4.20 8.02 22.19
C ALA A 37 -3.27 7.26 23.14
N GLU A 38 -2.89 6.02 22.78
CA GLU A 38 -2.17 5.10 23.67
C GLU A 38 -0.64 5.15 23.54
N PHE A 39 -0.12 5.65 22.42
CA PHE A 39 1.31 5.63 22.11
C PHE A 39 1.85 7.02 21.78
N ASP A 40 3.13 7.22 22.10
CA ASP A 40 3.93 8.31 21.58
C ASP A 40 4.71 7.84 20.35
N LEU A 41 4.62 8.61 19.26
CA LEU A 41 5.29 8.30 18.02
C LEU A 41 6.65 9.00 17.98
N VAL A 42 7.72 8.22 18.07
CA VAL A 42 9.11 8.68 17.99
C VAL A 42 9.55 8.62 16.54
N PHE A 43 9.89 9.77 15.96
CA PHE A 43 10.43 9.85 14.61
C PHE A 43 11.80 9.16 14.54
N LEU A 44 12.01 8.37 13.49
CA LEU A 44 13.27 7.65 13.25
C LEU A 44 14.00 8.19 12.02
N SER A 45 13.36 8.16 10.86
CA SER A 45 13.99 8.49 9.58
C SER A 45 12.96 8.89 8.52
N LYS A 46 13.48 9.35 7.38
CA LYS A 46 12.71 9.54 6.15
C LYS A 46 13.13 8.52 5.11
N GLY A 47 12.17 7.80 4.56
CA GLY A 47 12.36 6.73 3.58
C GLY A 47 13.14 5.51 4.10
N PRO A 48 13.48 4.59 3.18
CA PRO A 48 14.35 3.46 3.49
C PRO A 48 15.79 3.95 3.71
N GLY A 49 16.47 3.39 4.70
CA GLY A 49 17.90 3.58 4.91
C GLY A 49 18.74 2.63 4.05
N GLU A 50 20.05 2.57 4.31
CA GLU A 50 20.98 1.66 3.61
C GLU A 50 20.59 0.17 3.75
N HIS A 51 19.91 -0.18 4.84
CA HIS A 51 19.41 -1.53 5.12
C HIS A 51 17.91 -1.70 4.85
N GLY A 52 17.29 -0.75 4.13
CA GLY A 52 15.86 -0.75 3.85
C GLY A 52 15.01 -0.05 4.91
N TRP A 53 13.74 -0.42 5.01
CA TRP A 53 12.77 0.24 5.89
C TRP A 53 12.97 -0.14 7.37
N ILE A 54 13.21 0.87 8.21
CA ILE A 54 13.56 0.71 9.63
C ILE A 54 12.55 1.42 10.56
N GLY A 55 11.53 0.69 11.01
CA GLY A 55 10.55 1.19 11.98
C GLY A 55 9.27 0.38 11.98
N GLN A 56 8.30 0.84 12.77
CA GLN A 56 7.00 0.18 12.93
C GLN A 56 5.89 0.86 12.12
N PHE A 57 5.85 2.20 12.11
CA PHE A 57 4.79 2.96 11.46
C PHE A 57 5.34 3.86 10.36
N TYR A 58 4.68 3.88 9.21
CA TYR A 58 5.04 4.71 8.06
C TYR A 58 3.94 5.73 7.80
N ARG A 59 4.28 7.01 7.93
CA ARG A 59 3.36 8.12 7.73
C ARG A 59 3.33 8.51 6.27
N CYS A 60 2.13 8.51 5.69
CA CYS A 60 1.91 8.97 4.34
C CYS A 60 2.00 10.51 4.26
N PRO A 61 2.86 11.08 3.39
CA PRO A 61 2.97 12.54 3.23
C PRO A 61 1.71 13.16 2.60
N LEU A 62 0.91 12.37 1.88
CA LEU A 62 -0.29 12.86 1.20
C LEU A 62 -1.52 12.94 2.10
N CYS A 63 -1.78 11.89 2.89
CA CYS A 63 -3.00 11.80 3.72
C CYS A 63 -2.72 11.77 5.22
N GLY A 64 -1.46 11.82 5.65
CA GLY A 64 -1.05 11.81 7.06
C GLY A 64 -1.28 10.47 7.79
N TYR A 65 -1.77 9.45 7.09
CA TYR A 65 -2.08 8.13 7.65
C TYR A 65 -0.82 7.37 8.07
N TYR A 66 -0.83 6.77 9.26
CA TYR A 66 0.22 5.90 9.77
C TYR A 66 -0.11 4.44 9.46
N ALA A 67 0.59 3.86 8.48
CA ALA A 67 0.48 2.45 8.13
C ALA A 67 1.40 1.60 9.00
N ASP A 68 0.92 0.45 9.49
CA ASP A 68 1.67 -0.46 10.37
C ASP A 68 2.40 -1.53 9.57
N ARG A 69 3.73 -1.61 9.73
CA ARG A 69 4.60 -2.57 9.05
C ARG A 69 4.27 -4.02 9.40
N ASN A 70 3.72 -4.30 10.58
CA ASN A 70 3.55 -5.66 11.08
C ASN A 70 2.31 -6.38 10.53
N LYS A 71 1.56 -5.74 9.63
CA LYS A 71 0.36 -6.31 9.01
C LYS A 71 0.20 -5.82 7.58
N TYR A 72 -0.69 -6.47 6.84
CA TYR A 72 -1.10 -5.98 5.53
C TYR A 72 -1.95 -4.71 5.71
N ASP A 73 -1.39 -3.54 5.41
CA ASP A 73 -2.00 -2.23 5.64
C ASP A 73 -1.83 -1.33 4.41
N ILE A 74 -2.85 -0.55 4.08
CA ILE A 74 -2.85 0.39 2.97
C ILE A 74 -3.38 1.73 3.44
N CYS A 75 -2.66 2.81 3.12
CA CYS A 75 -3.14 4.14 3.45
C CYS A 75 -4.36 4.55 2.61
N GLU A 76 -5.11 5.54 3.08
CA GLU A 76 -6.39 5.91 2.47
C GLU A 76 -6.26 6.41 1.03
N CYS A 77 -5.17 7.11 0.73
CA CYS A 77 -4.90 7.57 -0.62
C CYS A 77 -4.22 6.51 -1.50
N GLY A 78 -3.98 5.30 -0.99
CA GLY A 78 -3.31 4.21 -1.70
C GLY A 78 -1.85 4.50 -2.06
N ASN A 79 -1.22 5.50 -1.44
CA ASN A 79 0.18 5.83 -1.70
C ASN A 79 1.13 4.82 -1.06
N ILE A 80 0.90 4.43 0.20
CA ILE A 80 1.67 3.42 0.93
C ILE A 80 0.83 2.15 1.00
N CYS A 81 1.44 1.04 0.57
CA CYS A 81 0.94 -0.32 0.78
C CYS A 81 2.02 -1.16 1.44
N ILE A 82 1.68 -1.80 2.55
CA ILE A 82 2.54 -2.70 3.30
C ILE A 82 2.01 -4.11 3.12
N ASP A 83 2.90 -4.98 2.69
CA ASP A 83 2.65 -6.40 2.56
C ASP A 83 3.62 -7.17 3.45
N VAL A 84 3.12 -7.61 4.60
CA VAL A 84 3.93 -8.31 5.61
C VAL A 84 4.30 -9.72 5.16
N ASP A 85 3.44 -10.39 4.40
CA ASP A 85 3.66 -11.77 3.93
C ASP A 85 4.82 -11.83 2.93
N TYR A 86 4.97 -10.77 2.13
CA TYR A 86 6.08 -10.61 1.19
C TYR A 86 7.18 -9.65 1.69
N CYS A 87 7.15 -9.22 2.95
CA CYS A 87 8.09 -8.26 3.55
C CYS A 87 8.31 -7.00 2.68
N ARG A 88 7.27 -6.53 1.99
CA ARG A 88 7.36 -5.49 0.96
C ARG A 88 6.63 -4.23 1.38
N VAL A 89 7.28 -3.09 1.16
CA VAL A 89 6.66 -1.77 1.25
C VAL A 89 6.63 -1.18 -0.16
N SER A 90 5.47 -0.70 -0.59
CA SER A 90 5.30 -0.08 -1.90
C SER A 90 4.81 1.35 -1.73
N VAL A 91 5.50 2.29 -2.39
CA VAL A 91 5.11 3.71 -2.46
C VAL A 91 4.84 4.06 -3.91
N SER A 92 3.67 4.64 -4.22
CA SER A 92 3.21 4.78 -5.62
C SER A 92 3.10 6.21 -6.14
N LYS A 93 2.83 7.19 -5.27
CA LYS A 93 2.49 8.58 -5.68
C LYS A 93 3.55 9.60 -5.28
N THR A 94 4.39 9.28 -4.30
CA THR A 94 5.48 10.15 -3.81
C THR A 94 6.80 9.39 -3.83
N PRO A 95 7.95 10.08 -3.83
CA PRO A 95 9.23 9.40 -3.61
C PRO A 95 9.26 8.75 -2.22
N GLU A 96 9.93 7.59 -2.12
CA GLU A 96 10.03 6.84 -0.87
C GLU A 96 10.73 7.65 0.24
N SER A 97 11.65 8.56 -0.13
CA SER A 97 12.35 9.47 0.77
C SER A 97 11.47 10.52 1.45
N GLU A 98 10.21 10.68 1.04
CA GLU A 98 9.25 11.57 1.72
C GLU A 98 8.43 10.85 2.80
N ILE A 99 8.48 9.53 2.85
CA ILE A 99 7.76 8.76 3.86
C ILE A 99 8.46 8.90 5.21
N GLU A 100 7.74 9.39 6.22
CA GLU A 100 8.29 9.50 7.56
C GLU A 100 8.08 8.19 8.33
N VAL A 101 9.13 7.71 8.98
CA VAL A 101 9.15 6.43 9.69
C VAL A 101 9.20 6.68 11.20
N TYR A 102 8.34 5.97 11.94
CA TYR A 102 8.16 6.14 13.37
C TYR A 102 8.19 4.79 14.11
N ASN A 103 8.58 4.84 15.38
CA ASN A 103 8.31 3.78 16.35
C ASN A 103 7.27 4.27 17.36
N ALA A 104 6.37 3.36 17.77
CA ALA A 104 5.42 3.64 18.83
C ALA A 104 5.99 3.20 20.18
N THR A 105 6.05 4.12 21.14
CA THR A 105 6.36 3.82 22.53
C THR A 105 5.09 3.95 23.35
N LYS A 106 4.77 2.96 24.19
CA LYS A 106 3.56 3.00 25.02
C LYS A 106 3.68 4.14 26.03
N LYS A 107 2.65 4.98 26.13
CA LYS A 107 2.59 6.03 27.15
C LYS A 107 2.60 5.40 28.53
N ILE A 108 3.58 5.76 29.35
CA ILE A 108 3.62 5.38 30.77
C ILE A 108 2.67 6.35 31.49
N LYS A 109 1.60 5.82 32.06
CA LYS A 109 0.68 6.58 32.92
C LYS A 109 1.20 6.63 34.34
#